data_AF-A0A958DUM5-F1
#
_entry.id   AF-A0A958DUM5-F1
#
_cell.length_a   1.000
_cell.length_b   1.000
_cell.length_c   1.000
_cell.angle_alpha   90.00
_cell.angle_beta   90.00
_cell.angle_gamma   90.00
#
_symmetry.space_group_name_H-M   'P 1'
#
loop_
_entity.id
_entity.type
_entity.pdbx_description
1 polymer ?
#
loop_
_entity_poly.entity_id
_entity_poly.type
_entity_poly.pdbx_seq_one_letter_code
_entity_poly.pdbx_strand_id
1 'polypeptide(L)'
;AADCRITIDDYAVYRHPELGIEIARELNHPPTDLEKIAYKIEKDDYRGTFYFIQMATHFEKTDRYVGFHGAGGGGSMMGMDALQRNGYRVANFCDTSGNPPASKVYRAAKIILSQKNIAGYFGSGSGVASQEQFHSARGLVKAFREVWLAIPAVIRLGGNSEDLAVKILTEYTRDLPAPIEGYKKDDPVEFCVERLDALIRESHIAPQPRPVQPTPSQHTYSFETPTGDITFDHDACLNCETHICVETCVPQILKLDNGKPVLNISREDARNGKCIECLACEVECHFRGNKGGRINLPIEGLDDRKGGANGNSD
;
A
#
# COMPACT_ATOMS: atom_id res chain seq x y z
N ALA A 1 -30.03 30.80 -19.49
CA ALA A 1 -28.62 31.17 -19.26
C ALA A 1 -27.84 30.88 -20.52
N ALA A 2 -26.91 31.75 -20.92
CA ALA A 2 -26.05 31.53 -22.12
C ALA A 2 -24.79 30.69 -21.79
N ASP A 3 -24.34 30.75 -20.53
CA ASP A 3 -23.30 29.88 -19.95
C ASP A 3 -23.52 29.79 -18.44
N CYS A 4 -23.00 28.74 -17.80
CA CYS A 4 -23.06 28.53 -16.35
C CYS A 4 -21.89 27.66 -15.88
N ARG A 5 -21.05 28.22 -15.00
CA ARG A 5 -20.03 27.47 -14.25
C ARG A 5 -20.51 27.28 -12.82
N ILE A 6 -20.57 26.04 -12.37
CA ILE A 6 -20.96 25.66 -11.01
C ILE A 6 -19.80 24.87 -10.40
N THR A 7 -19.48 25.17 -9.15
CA THR A 7 -18.57 24.36 -8.33
C THR A 7 -19.38 23.83 -7.15
N ILE A 8 -19.23 22.54 -6.87
CA ILE A 8 -19.94 21.84 -5.81
C ILE A 8 -18.90 21.36 -4.82
N ASP A 9 -19.18 21.47 -3.52
CA ASP A 9 -18.33 20.89 -2.49
C ASP A 9 -18.40 19.37 -2.58
N ASP A 10 -17.25 18.73 -2.84
CA ASP A 10 -17.12 17.28 -2.93
C ASP A 10 -17.68 16.57 -1.68
N TYR A 11 -17.51 17.17 -0.49
CA TYR A 11 -18.05 16.59 0.75
C TYR A 11 -19.56 16.69 0.86
N ALA A 12 -20.23 17.50 0.03
CA ALA A 12 -21.68 17.60 0.00
C ALA A 12 -22.33 16.63 -0.98
N VAL A 13 -21.57 16.05 -1.93
CA VAL A 13 -22.11 15.23 -3.03
C VAL A 13 -22.96 14.06 -2.55
N TYR A 14 -22.57 13.38 -1.47
CA TYR A 14 -23.34 12.25 -0.93
C TYR A 14 -24.75 12.63 -0.44
N ARG A 15 -24.98 13.92 -0.15
CA ARG A 15 -26.29 14.46 0.26
C ARG A 15 -27.16 14.85 -0.93
N HIS A 16 -26.58 14.88 -2.13
CA HIS A 16 -27.21 15.35 -3.36
C HIS A 16 -27.17 14.27 -4.46
N PRO A 17 -27.77 13.08 -4.23
CA PRO A 17 -27.77 11.99 -5.21
C PRO A 17 -28.42 12.38 -6.55
N GLU A 18 -29.31 13.38 -6.55
CA GLU A 18 -29.95 13.93 -7.75
C GLU A 18 -28.96 14.54 -8.76
N LEU A 19 -27.75 14.90 -8.33
CA LEU A 19 -26.73 15.48 -9.21
C LEU A 19 -26.05 14.43 -10.10
N GLY A 20 -26.19 13.13 -9.80
CA GLY A 20 -25.60 12.06 -10.61
C GLY A 20 -24.07 12.07 -10.67
N ILE A 21 -23.41 12.67 -9.67
CA ILE A 21 -21.95 12.74 -9.59
C ILE A 21 -21.41 11.39 -9.11
N GLU A 22 -20.71 10.67 -9.98
CA GLU A 22 -20.17 9.33 -9.70
C GLU A 22 -18.94 9.39 -8.76
N ILE A 23 -18.09 10.39 -8.94
CA ILE A 23 -16.91 10.64 -8.10
C ILE A 23 -16.99 12.06 -7.56
N ALA A 24 -17.07 12.17 -6.24
CA ALA A 24 -16.99 13.44 -5.53
C ALA A 24 -15.52 13.90 -5.44
N ARG A 25 -14.92 14.23 -6.57
CA ARG A 25 -13.58 14.83 -6.67
C ARG A 25 -13.56 15.85 -7.81
N GLU A 26 -12.96 17.00 -7.57
CA GLU A 26 -12.65 17.95 -8.63
C GLU A 26 -11.56 17.38 -9.57
N LEU A 27 -11.97 16.98 -10.78
CA LEU A 27 -11.08 16.50 -11.84
C LEU A 27 -11.21 17.43 -13.05
N ASN A 28 -10.09 17.71 -13.71
CA ASN A 28 -10.07 18.45 -14.97
C ASN A 28 -10.28 17.55 -16.20
N HIS A 29 -10.59 16.26 -15.99
CA HIS A 29 -10.81 15.25 -17.01
C HIS A 29 -11.86 14.22 -16.53
N PRO A 30 -12.48 13.44 -17.44
CA PRO A 30 -13.33 12.32 -17.05
C PRO A 30 -12.55 11.30 -16.21
N PRO A 31 -13.09 10.79 -15.10
CA PRO A 31 -12.35 9.91 -14.22
C PRO A 31 -11.83 8.66 -14.93
N THR A 32 -10.55 8.37 -14.73
CA THR A 32 -9.91 7.14 -15.17
C THR A 32 -10.40 5.95 -14.35
N ASP A 33 -10.23 4.75 -14.89
CA ASP A 33 -10.61 3.53 -14.17
C ASP A 33 -9.85 3.36 -12.83
N LEU A 34 -8.58 3.77 -12.77
CA LEU A 34 -7.81 3.69 -11.52
C LEU A 34 -8.34 4.67 -10.47
N GLU A 35 -8.81 5.85 -10.88
CA GLU A 35 -9.44 6.81 -9.97
C GLU A 35 -10.80 6.32 -9.49
N LYS A 36 -11.58 5.66 -10.35
CA LYS A 36 -12.83 4.98 -9.95
C LYS A 36 -12.57 3.89 -8.92
N ILE A 37 -11.56 3.04 -9.15
CA ILE A 37 -11.16 1.98 -8.22
C ILE A 37 -10.70 2.59 -6.89
N ALA A 38 -9.84 3.60 -6.92
CA ALA A 38 -9.36 4.27 -5.72
C ALA A 38 -10.49 4.93 -4.92
N TYR A 39 -11.41 5.60 -5.61
CA TYR A 39 -12.56 6.24 -4.96
C TYR A 39 -13.50 5.23 -4.31
N LYS A 40 -13.73 4.06 -4.94
CA LYS A 40 -14.53 2.97 -4.34
C LYS A 40 -13.95 2.47 -3.01
N ILE A 41 -12.62 2.41 -2.89
CA ILE A 41 -11.94 2.01 -1.64
C ILE A 41 -12.11 3.09 -0.58
N GLU A 42 -11.98 4.36 -0.96
CA GLU A 42 -11.95 5.47 0.00
C GLU A 42 -13.34 5.85 0.53
N LYS A 43 -14.37 5.84 -0.34
CA LYS A 43 -15.69 6.42 -0.02
C LYS A 43 -16.38 5.80 1.21
N ASP A 44 -16.11 4.52 1.49
CA ASP A 44 -16.75 3.74 2.56
C ASP A 44 -15.77 3.35 3.69
N ASP A 45 -14.51 3.82 3.64
CA ASP A 45 -13.51 3.56 4.69
C ASP A 45 -13.00 4.89 5.28
N TYR A 46 -13.52 5.28 6.44
CA TYR A 46 -13.14 6.52 7.11
C TYR A 46 -11.84 6.43 7.93
N ARG A 47 -11.13 5.30 7.89
CA ARG A 47 -9.89 5.09 8.67
C ARG A 47 -8.70 5.70 7.93
N GLY A 48 -8.43 6.97 8.20
CA GLY A 48 -7.43 7.75 7.48
C GLY A 48 -7.84 8.04 6.04
N THR A 49 -7.03 8.84 5.35
CA THR A 49 -7.26 9.32 4.00
C THR A 49 -6.53 8.46 2.98
N PHE A 50 -7.18 8.17 1.84
CA PHE A 50 -6.55 7.70 0.62
C PHE A 50 -7.02 8.53 -0.58
N TYR A 51 -6.20 9.49 -0.96
CA TYR A 51 -6.37 10.27 -2.17
C TYR A 51 -5.52 9.70 -3.31
N PHE A 52 -6.08 9.67 -4.51
CA PHE A 52 -5.39 9.22 -5.73
C PHE A 52 -5.93 10.00 -6.92
N ILE A 53 -5.02 10.50 -7.75
CA ILE A 53 -5.32 11.10 -9.05
C ILE A 53 -4.24 10.68 -10.04
N GLN A 54 -4.64 10.32 -11.24
CA GLN A 54 -3.72 9.96 -12.30
C GLN A 54 -3.25 11.22 -13.01
N MET A 55 -1.94 11.47 -13.01
CA MET A 55 -1.36 12.69 -13.60
C MET A 55 -0.93 12.48 -15.06
N ALA A 56 -0.63 11.23 -15.42
CA ALA A 56 -0.35 10.84 -16.79
C ALA A 56 -0.92 9.45 -17.07
N THR A 57 -1.54 9.30 -18.24
CA THR A 57 -2.17 8.04 -18.68
C THR A 57 -1.35 7.32 -19.75
N HIS A 58 -0.47 8.03 -20.45
CA HIS A 58 0.33 7.51 -21.56
C HIS A 58 1.76 8.05 -21.45
N PHE A 59 2.71 7.14 -21.21
CA PHE A 59 4.13 7.44 -21.15
C PHE A 59 4.95 6.17 -21.36
N GLU A 60 6.16 6.34 -21.87
CA GLU A 60 7.13 5.28 -22.08
C GLU A 60 8.11 5.20 -20.92
N LYS A 61 8.80 4.06 -20.78
CA LYS A 61 9.78 3.86 -19.71
C LYS A 61 10.92 4.90 -19.75
N THR A 62 11.23 5.42 -20.93
CA THR A 62 12.24 6.47 -21.16
C THR A 62 11.83 7.84 -20.65
N ASP A 63 10.55 8.07 -20.39
CA ASP A 63 10.01 9.37 -19.97
C ASP A 63 10.22 9.65 -18.48
N ARG A 64 10.82 8.71 -17.74
CA ARG A 64 11.20 8.84 -16.32
C ARG A 64 10.02 9.21 -15.41
N TYR A 65 8.87 8.62 -15.66
CA TYR A 65 7.74 8.70 -14.76
C TYR A 65 7.95 7.78 -13.56
N VAL A 66 7.67 8.25 -12.34
CA VAL A 66 7.70 7.46 -11.11
C VAL A 66 6.30 7.33 -10.52
N GLY A 67 6.02 6.18 -9.92
CA GLY A 67 4.84 6.02 -9.07
C GLY A 67 5.08 6.76 -7.76
N PHE A 68 4.23 7.74 -7.44
CA PHE A 68 4.42 8.60 -6.28
C PHE A 68 3.44 8.25 -5.15
N HIS A 69 3.94 8.10 -3.93
CA HIS A 69 3.16 7.78 -2.73
C HIS A 69 3.44 8.80 -1.61
N GLY A 70 2.55 9.77 -1.48
CA GLY A 70 2.59 10.78 -0.45
C GLY A 70 2.08 10.31 0.91
N ALA A 71 2.63 10.89 1.99
CA ALA A 71 2.12 10.76 3.34
C ALA A 71 2.03 12.14 4.02
N GLY A 72 0.91 12.82 3.80
CA GLY A 72 0.60 14.18 4.21
C GLY A 72 0.84 15.20 3.09
N GLY A 73 -0.18 15.99 2.75
CA GLY A 73 -0.18 16.87 1.56
C GLY A 73 1.05 17.78 1.42
N GLY A 74 1.40 18.56 2.45
CA GLY A 74 2.54 19.50 2.36
C GLY A 74 3.89 18.81 2.11
N GLY A 75 4.18 17.72 2.82
CA GLY A 75 5.42 16.95 2.63
C GLY A 75 5.46 16.19 1.32
N SER A 76 4.29 15.74 0.84
CA SER A 76 4.15 15.07 -0.45
C SER A 76 4.50 16.00 -1.60
N MET A 77 4.01 17.25 -1.56
CA MET A 77 4.36 18.26 -2.57
C MET A 77 5.87 18.57 -2.60
N MET A 78 6.53 18.64 -1.44
CA MET A 78 8.00 18.79 -1.40
C MET A 78 8.73 17.62 -2.08
N GLY A 79 8.23 16.40 -1.91
CA GLY A 79 8.74 15.21 -2.60
C GLY A 79 8.59 15.29 -4.13
N MET A 80 7.43 15.75 -4.59
CA MET A 80 7.19 15.96 -6.02
C MET A 80 8.11 17.03 -6.62
N ASP A 81 8.28 18.16 -5.93
CA ASP A 81 9.18 19.23 -6.36
C ASP A 81 10.62 18.74 -6.46
N ALA A 82 11.07 17.94 -5.48
CA ALA A 82 12.40 17.34 -5.49
C ALA A 82 12.60 16.36 -6.66
N LEU A 83 11.60 15.52 -6.95
CA LEU A 83 11.60 14.66 -8.13
C LEU A 83 11.71 15.48 -9.43
N GLN A 84 10.90 16.54 -9.56
CA GLN A 84 10.88 17.37 -10.75
C GLN A 84 12.21 18.10 -10.97
N ARG A 85 12.83 18.62 -9.91
CA ARG A 85 14.18 19.22 -9.97
C ARG A 85 15.25 18.23 -10.45
N ASN A 86 15.05 16.93 -10.20
CA ASN A 86 15.94 15.85 -10.65
C ASN A 86 15.54 15.26 -12.02
N GLY A 87 14.62 15.91 -12.74
CA GLY A 87 14.22 15.50 -14.09
C GLY A 87 13.26 14.31 -14.13
N TYR A 88 12.66 13.95 -13.01
CA TYR A 88 11.60 12.96 -12.94
C TYR A 88 10.21 13.60 -13.11
N ARG A 89 9.26 12.79 -13.56
CA ARG A 89 7.84 13.16 -13.62
C ARG A 89 7.05 12.18 -12.75
N VAL A 90 5.90 12.59 -12.25
CA VAL A 90 5.04 11.68 -11.45
C VAL A 90 3.92 11.13 -12.31
N ALA A 91 3.69 9.81 -12.25
CA ALA A 91 2.61 9.15 -13.00
C ALA A 91 1.24 9.42 -12.37
N ASN A 92 1.23 9.56 -11.06
CA ASN A 92 0.07 9.82 -10.23
C ASN A 92 0.46 10.75 -9.09
N PHE A 93 -0.54 11.33 -8.43
CA PHE A 93 -0.42 11.79 -7.06
C PHE A 93 -1.25 10.87 -6.18
N CYS A 94 -0.68 10.47 -5.05
CA CYS A 94 -1.36 9.66 -4.04
C CYS A 94 -1.02 10.25 -2.68
N ASP A 95 -1.98 10.30 -1.76
CA ASP A 95 -1.76 10.66 -0.38
C ASP A 95 -2.45 9.64 0.54
N THR A 96 -1.66 8.93 1.34
CA THR A 96 -2.19 8.13 2.45
C THR A 96 -1.89 8.82 3.77
N SER A 97 -2.86 9.53 4.31
CA SER A 97 -2.71 10.33 5.52
C SER A 97 -3.81 10.04 6.57
N GLY A 98 -3.90 10.79 7.67
CA GLY A 98 -4.84 10.49 8.77
C GLY A 98 -4.65 9.18 9.56
N ASN A 99 -3.44 8.58 9.59
CA ASN A 99 -3.13 7.30 10.25
C ASN A 99 -3.93 6.11 9.66
N PRO A 100 -3.78 5.86 8.35
CA PRO A 100 -4.55 4.83 7.67
C PRO A 100 -4.11 3.42 8.11
N PRO A 101 -5.00 2.42 8.05
CA PRO A 101 -4.62 1.04 8.28
C PRO A 101 -3.67 0.55 7.18
N ALA A 102 -2.86 -0.45 7.50
CA ALA A 102 -1.92 -1.04 6.54
C ALA A 102 -2.65 -1.62 5.30
N SER A 103 -3.89 -2.08 5.44
CA SER A 103 -4.74 -2.50 4.31
C SER A 103 -5.02 -1.37 3.32
N LYS A 104 -5.19 -0.13 3.77
CA LYS A 104 -5.42 1.03 2.90
C LYS A 104 -4.14 1.43 2.17
N VAL A 105 -3.00 1.46 2.87
CA VAL A 105 -1.68 1.70 2.25
C VAL A 105 -1.34 0.62 1.22
N TYR A 106 -1.63 -0.65 1.51
CA TYR A 106 -1.48 -1.76 0.58
C TYR A 106 -2.26 -1.52 -0.72
N ARG A 107 -3.52 -1.11 -0.63
CA ARG A 107 -4.36 -0.84 -1.82
C ARG A 107 -3.86 0.34 -2.63
N ALA A 108 -3.46 1.43 -1.98
CA ALA A 108 -2.84 2.57 -2.62
C ALA A 108 -1.58 2.14 -3.41
N ALA A 109 -0.70 1.36 -2.78
CA ALA A 109 0.50 0.84 -3.43
C ALA A 109 0.17 -0.07 -4.62
N LYS A 110 -0.79 -0.99 -4.51
CA LYS A 110 -1.24 -1.84 -5.62
C LYS A 110 -1.79 -1.05 -6.80
N ILE A 111 -2.56 0.00 -6.54
CA ILE A 111 -3.09 0.89 -7.59
C ILE A 111 -1.96 1.64 -8.28
N ILE A 112 -1.04 2.24 -7.53
CA ILE A 112 0.14 2.93 -8.11
C ILE A 112 0.96 1.98 -8.98
N LEU A 113 1.22 0.77 -8.48
CA LEU A 113 2.01 -0.26 -9.15
C LEU A 113 1.27 -0.94 -10.31
N SER A 114 -0.02 -0.70 -10.50
CA SER A 114 -0.75 -1.16 -11.67
C SER A 114 -0.49 -0.30 -12.91
N GLN A 115 0.07 0.91 -12.72
CA GLN A 115 0.47 1.78 -13.81
C GLN A 115 1.68 1.19 -14.54
N LYS A 116 1.59 1.10 -15.86
CA LYS A 116 2.66 0.59 -16.72
C LYS A 116 3.80 1.60 -16.81
N ASN A 117 4.98 1.12 -17.18
CA ASN A 117 6.13 1.93 -17.59
C ASN A 117 6.73 2.89 -16.54
N ILE A 118 6.30 2.84 -15.28
CA ILE A 118 6.96 3.64 -14.24
C ILE A 118 8.40 3.14 -14.02
N ALA A 119 9.35 4.08 -13.92
CA ALA A 119 10.77 3.80 -13.77
C ALA A 119 11.16 3.38 -12.34
N GLY A 120 10.37 3.82 -11.35
CA GLY A 120 10.58 3.53 -9.95
C GLY A 120 9.38 3.93 -9.09
N TYR A 121 9.45 3.61 -7.81
CA TYR A 121 8.43 3.93 -6.82
C TYR A 121 9.02 4.86 -5.76
N PHE A 122 8.43 6.03 -5.56
CA PHE A 122 8.90 7.00 -4.58
C PHE A 122 7.82 7.29 -3.55
N GLY A 123 8.15 7.04 -2.28
CA GLY A 123 7.29 7.37 -1.15
C GLY A 123 7.92 8.46 -0.29
N SER A 124 7.19 9.52 0.04
CA SER A 124 7.68 10.55 0.98
C SER A 124 6.55 11.28 1.67
N GLY A 125 6.75 11.60 2.94
CA GLY A 125 5.84 12.44 3.74
C GLY A 125 6.51 13.70 4.29
N SER A 126 5.84 14.34 5.25
CA SER A 126 6.34 15.55 5.94
C SER A 126 7.60 15.31 6.76
N GLY A 127 7.88 14.06 7.14
CA GLY A 127 8.94 13.71 8.09
C GLY A 127 8.51 13.81 9.56
N VAL A 128 7.33 14.36 9.86
CA VAL A 128 6.83 14.54 11.24
C VAL A 128 5.37 14.08 11.33
N ALA A 129 5.13 12.79 11.12
CA ALA A 129 3.80 12.22 11.17
C ALA A 129 3.49 11.62 12.56
N SER A 130 2.33 11.96 13.13
CA SER A 130 1.76 11.25 14.30
C SER A 130 1.20 9.86 13.95
N GLN A 131 1.31 9.46 12.68
CA GLN A 131 0.85 8.18 12.18
C GLN A 131 1.90 7.12 12.45
N GLU A 132 1.45 5.93 12.80
CA GLU A 132 2.34 4.81 13.03
C GLU A 132 2.96 4.33 11.72
N GLN A 133 4.23 4.69 11.48
CA GLN A 133 4.90 4.42 10.20
C GLN A 133 5.02 2.91 9.90
N PHE A 134 4.97 2.05 10.92
CA PHE A 134 4.98 0.61 10.71
C PHE A 134 3.72 0.10 9.98
N HIS A 135 2.58 0.81 10.05
CA HIS A 135 1.42 0.46 9.21
C HIS A 135 1.74 0.68 7.73
N SER A 136 2.36 1.81 7.40
CA SER A 136 2.79 2.11 6.03
C SER A 136 3.79 1.08 5.53
N ALA A 137 4.81 0.76 6.34
CA ALA A 137 5.80 -0.26 6.01
C ALA A 137 5.15 -1.64 5.76
N ARG A 138 4.23 -2.10 6.62
CA ARG A 138 3.54 -3.40 6.43
C ARG A 138 2.69 -3.43 5.16
N GLY A 139 1.94 -2.35 4.89
CA GLY A 139 1.13 -2.23 3.68
C GLY A 139 1.99 -2.27 2.40
N LEU A 140 3.09 -1.50 2.39
CA LEU A 140 4.06 -1.48 1.30
C LEU A 140 4.73 -2.83 1.09
N VAL A 141 5.24 -3.46 2.16
CA VAL A 141 5.85 -4.80 2.10
C VAL A 141 4.87 -5.80 1.49
N LYS A 142 3.62 -5.87 1.98
CA LYS A 142 2.63 -6.78 1.41
C LYS A 142 2.45 -6.53 -0.08
N ALA A 143 2.26 -5.27 -0.49
CA ALA A 143 2.06 -4.91 -1.89
C ALA A 143 3.27 -5.27 -2.77
N PHE A 144 4.48 -4.91 -2.34
CA PHE A 144 5.72 -5.16 -3.08
C PHE A 144 6.00 -6.65 -3.26
N ARG A 145 5.74 -7.47 -2.24
CA ARG A 145 5.87 -8.93 -2.33
C ARG A 145 4.78 -9.55 -3.19
N GLU A 146 3.57 -8.97 -3.14
CA GLU A 146 2.45 -9.42 -3.96
C GLU A 146 2.56 -9.07 -5.45
N VAL A 147 3.28 -8.01 -5.80
CA VAL A 147 3.60 -7.76 -7.20
C VAL A 147 4.93 -8.41 -7.61
N TRP A 148 5.74 -8.85 -6.63
CA TRP A 148 7.12 -9.29 -6.84
C TRP A 148 7.94 -8.17 -7.48
N LEU A 149 8.06 -7.05 -6.76
CA LEU A 149 8.48 -5.76 -7.30
C LEU A 149 9.83 -5.83 -8.04
N ALA A 150 9.81 -5.46 -9.31
CA ALA A 150 10.96 -5.50 -10.22
C ALA A 150 11.33 -4.09 -10.74
N ILE A 151 11.01 -3.05 -9.95
CA ILE A 151 11.48 -1.67 -10.15
C ILE A 151 12.00 -1.13 -8.81
N PRO A 152 13.00 -0.25 -8.79
CA PRO A 152 13.53 0.30 -7.54
C PRO A 152 12.48 1.10 -6.77
N ALA A 153 12.55 1.05 -5.44
CA ALA A 153 11.73 1.88 -4.58
C ALA A 153 12.55 2.61 -3.51
N VAL A 154 12.21 3.86 -3.26
CA VAL A 154 12.74 4.63 -2.13
C VAL A 154 11.58 5.19 -1.33
N ILE A 155 11.55 4.90 -0.03
CA ILE A 155 10.47 5.29 0.86
C ILE A 155 11.04 6.06 2.06
N ARG A 156 10.65 7.32 2.21
CA ARG A 156 10.96 8.14 3.38
C ARG A 156 9.76 8.14 4.35
N LEU A 157 9.88 7.37 5.43
CA LEU A 157 8.87 7.20 6.48
C LEU A 157 9.29 7.92 7.75
N GLY A 158 9.06 9.24 7.82
CA GLY A 158 9.38 10.02 9.02
C GLY A 158 8.21 10.19 9.97
N GLY A 159 8.43 9.98 11.27
CA GLY A 159 7.40 10.14 12.31
C GLY A 159 7.42 9.04 13.36
N ASN A 160 6.25 8.74 13.96
CA ASN A 160 6.13 7.71 14.98
C ASN A 160 6.62 6.35 14.49
N SER A 161 7.45 5.69 15.30
CA SER A 161 7.94 4.34 15.03
C SER A 161 8.71 4.19 13.70
N GLU A 162 9.33 5.27 13.20
CA GLU A 162 10.09 5.27 11.94
C GLU A 162 11.22 4.24 11.91
N ASP A 163 11.91 4.02 13.04
CA ASP A 163 12.97 3.01 13.15
C ASP A 163 12.45 1.60 12.84
N LEU A 164 11.29 1.25 13.41
CA LEU A 164 10.65 -0.03 13.15
C LEU A 164 10.17 -0.13 11.70
N ALA A 165 9.62 0.97 11.16
CA ALA A 165 9.11 1.01 9.79
C ALA A 165 10.23 0.79 8.76
N VAL A 166 11.35 1.49 8.91
CA VAL A 166 12.55 1.32 8.07
C VAL A 166 13.14 -0.07 8.23
N LYS A 167 13.18 -0.61 9.45
CA LYS A 167 13.62 -1.99 9.69
C LYS A 167 12.75 -3.00 8.94
N ILE A 168 11.42 -2.88 9.05
CA ILE A 168 10.46 -3.74 8.34
C ILE A 168 10.70 -3.67 6.84
N LEU A 169 10.77 -2.46 6.26
CA LEU A 169 11.05 -2.31 4.82
C LEU A 169 12.37 -2.98 4.43
N THR A 170 13.45 -2.69 5.14
CA THR A 170 14.81 -3.13 4.78
C THR A 170 14.99 -4.65 4.92
N GLU A 171 14.43 -5.25 5.97
CA GLU A 171 14.56 -6.68 6.21
C GLU A 171 13.60 -7.49 5.34
N TYR A 172 12.35 -7.02 5.17
CA TYR A 172 11.27 -7.84 4.59
C TYR A 172 11.17 -7.70 3.07
N THR A 173 12.02 -6.88 2.46
CA THR A 173 12.09 -6.70 1.00
C THR A 173 13.43 -7.04 0.39
N ARG A 174 14.42 -7.45 1.19
CA ARG A 174 15.80 -7.71 0.73
C ARG A 174 15.92 -8.75 -0.38
N ASP A 175 15.00 -9.71 -0.41
CA ASP A 175 14.94 -10.79 -1.38
C ASP A 175 14.07 -10.47 -2.61
N LEU A 176 13.55 -9.25 -2.73
CA LEU A 176 12.82 -8.82 -3.92
C LEU A 176 13.78 -8.53 -5.09
N PRO A 177 13.30 -8.66 -6.35
CA PRO A 177 14.13 -8.47 -7.53
C PRO A 177 14.81 -7.10 -7.63
N ALA A 178 14.15 -6.06 -7.12
CA ALA A 178 14.64 -4.69 -7.16
C ALA A 178 15.00 -4.16 -5.76
N PRO A 179 16.01 -3.29 -5.66
CA PRO A 179 16.39 -2.69 -4.39
C PRO A 179 15.28 -1.76 -3.87
N ILE A 180 15.00 -1.87 -2.57
CA ILE A 180 14.04 -1.06 -1.84
C ILE A 180 14.76 -0.46 -0.63
N GLU A 181 14.82 0.87 -0.58
CA GLU A 181 15.50 1.60 0.49
C GLU A 181 14.51 2.39 1.34
N GLY A 182 14.65 2.30 2.66
CA GLY A 182 13.84 3.01 3.65
C GLY A 182 14.66 4.08 4.37
N TYR A 183 14.09 5.29 4.50
CA TYR A 183 14.71 6.45 5.13
C TYR A 183 13.80 7.10 6.16
N LYS A 184 14.38 7.88 7.07
CA LYS A 184 13.72 8.47 8.24
C LYS A 184 13.51 9.96 8.07
N LYS A 185 12.99 10.63 9.11
CA LYS A 185 12.76 12.08 9.10
C LYS A 185 14.02 12.91 8.89
N ASP A 186 15.17 12.47 9.40
CA ASP A 186 16.42 13.24 9.37
C ASP A 186 17.15 13.13 8.02
N ASP A 187 16.73 12.18 7.17
CA ASP A 187 17.20 12.06 5.81
C ASP A 187 16.50 13.12 4.93
N PRO A 188 17.23 14.00 4.22
CA PRO A 188 16.63 14.99 3.34
C PRO A 188 15.86 14.36 2.19
N VAL A 189 14.80 15.03 1.73
CA VAL A 189 14.00 14.57 0.58
C VAL A 189 14.85 14.52 -0.69
N GLU A 190 15.70 15.54 -0.91
CA GLU A 190 16.66 15.60 -2.01
C GLU A 190 17.56 14.36 -2.04
N PHE A 191 18.12 14.00 -0.89
CA PHE A 191 18.95 12.81 -0.77
C PHE A 191 18.18 11.53 -1.15
N CYS A 192 16.92 11.40 -0.70
CA CYS A 192 16.09 10.25 -1.06
C CYS A 192 15.82 10.18 -2.58
N VAL A 193 15.65 11.32 -3.25
CA VAL A 193 15.47 11.38 -4.71
C VAL A 193 16.76 11.04 -5.44
N GLU A 194 17.93 11.53 -4.98
CA GLU A 194 19.24 11.17 -5.52
C GLU A 194 19.50 9.66 -5.38
N ARG A 195 19.11 9.07 -4.25
CA ARG A 195 19.16 7.62 -4.05
C ARG A 195 18.28 6.88 -5.05
N LEU A 196 17.04 7.32 -5.26
CA LEU A 196 16.17 6.72 -6.28
C LEU A 196 16.79 6.81 -7.68
N ASP A 197 17.38 7.95 -8.05
CA ASP A 197 18.04 8.13 -9.34
C ASP A 197 19.22 7.17 -9.51
N ALA A 198 20.06 7.04 -8.48
CA ALA A 198 21.16 6.08 -8.48
C ALA A 198 20.66 4.64 -8.68
N LEU A 199 19.65 4.23 -7.91
CA LEU A 199 19.06 2.89 -8.04
C LEU A 199 18.47 2.66 -9.44
N ILE A 200 17.76 3.63 -10.02
CA ILE A 200 17.18 3.50 -11.37
C ILE A 200 18.28 3.34 -12.43
N ARG A 201 19.42 4.05 -12.29
CA ARG A 201 20.54 3.96 -13.24
C ARG A 201 21.36 2.68 -13.10
N GLU A 202 21.54 2.20 -11.87
CA GLU A 202 22.38 1.04 -11.54
C GLU A 202 21.63 -0.29 -11.68
N SER A 203 20.31 -0.27 -11.57
CA SER A 203 19.51 -1.49 -11.52
C SER A 203 19.40 -2.18 -12.89
N HIS A 204 20.28 -3.15 -13.12
CA HIS A 204 20.06 -4.19 -14.12
C HIS A 204 19.24 -5.33 -13.51
N ILE A 205 17.91 -5.21 -13.58
CA ILE A 205 16.99 -6.17 -12.94
C ILE A 205 16.78 -7.34 -13.89
N ALA A 206 17.48 -8.44 -13.62
CA ALA A 206 17.22 -9.70 -14.31
C ALA A 206 15.82 -10.23 -13.91
N PRO A 207 15.07 -10.84 -14.85
CA PRO A 207 13.83 -11.52 -14.52
C PRO A 207 14.09 -12.60 -13.46
N GLN A 208 13.47 -12.44 -12.29
CA GLN A 208 13.53 -13.44 -11.23
C GLN A 208 12.19 -14.16 -11.13
N PRO A 209 12.18 -15.51 -11.10
CA PRO A 209 10.95 -16.24 -10.93
C PRO A 209 10.35 -15.92 -9.56
N ARG A 210 9.04 -15.74 -9.54
CA ARG A 210 8.33 -15.53 -8.30
C ARG A 210 8.39 -16.79 -7.44
N PRO A 211 8.73 -16.71 -6.15
CA PRO A 211 8.66 -17.85 -5.26
C PRO A 211 7.25 -18.42 -5.25
N VAL A 212 7.15 -19.73 -5.44
CA VAL A 212 5.89 -20.45 -5.35
C VAL A 212 5.38 -20.30 -3.92
N GLN A 213 4.18 -19.71 -3.76
CA GLN A 213 3.56 -19.67 -2.45
C GLN A 213 3.13 -21.09 -2.06
N PRO A 214 3.39 -21.52 -0.82
CA PRO A 214 2.91 -22.82 -0.35
C PRO A 214 1.39 -22.89 -0.48
N THR A 215 0.90 -23.99 -1.04
CA THR A 215 -0.53 -24.29 -1.02
C THR A 215 -0.98 -24.43 0.44
N PRO A 216 -2.08 -23.77 0.85
CA PRO A 216 -2.63 -23.94 2.19
C PRO A 216 -2.91 -25.42 2.48
N SER A 217 -2.64 -25.86 3.71
CA SER A 217 -2.99 -27.19 4.17
C SER A 217 -4.52 -27.41 4.20
N GLN A 218 -4.95 -28.64 4.51
CA GLN A 218 -6.38 -28.94 4.68
C GLN A 218 -6.97 -28.29 5.95
N HIS A 219 -6.13 -28.00 6.96
CA HIS A 219 -6.58 -27.47 8.24
C HIS A 219 -6.33 -25.97 8.30
N THR A 220 -7.33 -25.19 7.88
CA THR A 220 -7.27 -23.74 7.92
C THR A 220 -8.33 -23.16 8.86
N TYR A 221 -8.02 -21.98 9.40
CA TYR A 221 -8.95 -21.17 10.16
C TYR A 221 -9.04 -19.79 9.54
N SER A 222 -10.22 -19.46 9.00
CA SER A 222 -10.44 -18.19 8.32
C SER A 222 -11.55 -17.38 8.98
N PHE A 223 -11.45 -16.05 8.87
CA PHE A 223 -12.50 -15.10 9.29
C PHE A 223 -12.41 -13.81 8.48
N GLU A 224 -13.53 -13.11 8.39
CA GLU A 224 -13.64 -11.83 7.65
C GLU A 224 -13.12 -10.66 8.49
N THR A 225 -12.54 -9.68 7.80
CA THR A 225 -12.18 -8.35 8.31
C THR A 225 -13.04 -7.30 7.60
N PRO A 226 -12.95 -6.00 7.96
CA PRO A 226 -13.76 -4.97 7.31
C PRO A 226 -13.65 -4.93 5.78
N THR A 227 -12.48 -5.27 5.24
CA THR A 227 -12.21 -5.14 3.80
C THR A 227 -11.65 -6.41 3.16
N GLY A 228 -11.71 -7.56 3.82
CA GLY A 228 -11.12 -8.79 3.30
C GLY A 228 -11.25 -9.96 4.26
N ASP A 229 -10.29 -10.87 4.22
CA ASP A 229 -10.26 -12.04 5.09
C ASP A 229 -8.83 -12.40 5.54
N ILE A 230 -8.75 -13.04 6.70
CA ILE A 230 -7.51 -13.58 7.25
C ILE A 230 -7.68 -15.09 7.33
N THR A 231 -6.67 -15.81 6.85
CA THR A 231 -6.59 -17.27 6.91
C THR A 231 -5.30 -17.68 7.61
N PHE A 232 -5.42 -18.56 8.60
CA PHE A 232 -4.30 -19.22 9.25
C PHE A 232 -4.25 -20.69 8.85
N ASP A 233 -3.11 -21.13 8.33
CA ASP A 233 -2.79 -22.54 8.16
C ASP A 233 -2.42 -23.14 9.53
N HIS A 234 -3.34 -23.91 10.11
CA HIS A 234 -3.18 -24.45 11.46
C HIS A 234 -2.13 -25.55 11.54
N ASP A 235 -1.86 -26.26 10.44
CA ASP A 235 -0.78 -27.26 10.38
C ASP A 235 0.59 -26.57 10.45
N ALA A 236 0.75 -25.43 9.76
CA ALA A 236 1.95 -24.60 9.88
C ALA A 236 2.04 -23.93 11.27
N CYS A 237 0.91 -23.47 11.83
CA CYS A 237 0.91 -22.78 13.12
C CYS A 237 1.24 -23.66 14.31
N LEU A 238 0.94 -24.97 14.26
CA LEU A 238 1.14 -25.89 15.38
C LEU A 238 2.61 -25.94 15.87
N ASN A 239 3.56 -25.79 14.94
CA ASN A 239 5.00 -25.82 15.22
C ASN A 239 5.64 -24.41 15.27
N CYS A 240 4.82 -23.35 15.37
CA CYS A 240 5.31 -21.97 15.34
C CYS A 240 5.73 -21.50 16.73
N GLU A 241 7.02 -21.54 17.07
CA GLU A 241 7.49 -21.17 18.42
C GLU A 241 7.16 -19.74 18.85
N THR A 242 7.19 -18.78 17.90
CA THR A 242 7.04 -17.37 18.23
C THR A 242 5.59 -16.94 18.38
N HIS A 243 4.67 -17.58 17.65
CA HIS A 243 3.29 -17.15 17.49
C HIS A 243 3.13 -15.63 17.29
N ILE A 244 4.08 -15.00 16.58
CA ILE A 244 4.23 -13.54 16.48
C ILE A 244 2.96 -12.82 16.02
N CYS A 245 2.09 -13.51 15.26
CA CYS A 245 0.80 -13.00 14.83
C CYS A 245 -0.16 -12.64 15.98
N VAL A 246 -0.07 -13.32 17.13
CA VAL A 246 -0.87 -13.03 18.32
C VAL A 246 -0.23 -11.90 19.13
N GLU A 247 1.09 -11.95 19.33
CA GLU A 247 1.86 -10.92 20.06
C GLU A 247 1.73 -9.54 19.40
N THR A 248 1.81 -9.49 18.07
CA THR A 248 1.77 -8.24 17.29
C THR A 248 0.34 -7.76 16.98
N CYS A 249 -0.69 -8.49 17.45
CA CYS A 249 -2.08 -8.11 17.31
C CYS A 249 -2.45 -7.00 18.30
N VAL A 250 -2.22 -5.74 17.92
CA VAL A 250 -2.51 -4.55 18.75
C VAL A 250 -3.91 -4.55 19.36
N PRO A 251 -5.02 -4.82 18.63
CA PRO A 251 -6.35 -4.86 19.22
C PRO A 251 -6.66 -6.15 19.99
N GLN A 252 -5.71 -7.08 20.08
CA GLN A 252 -5.81 -8.36 20.80
C GLN A 252 -7.03 -9.21 20.39
N ILE A 253 -7.38 -9.16 19.09
CA ILE A 253 -8.47 -9.95 18.52
C ILE A 253 -8.11 -11.42 18.32
N LEU A 254 -6.84 -11.78 18.48
CA LEU A 254 -6.33 -13.14 18.36
C LEU A 254 -5.91 -13.67 19.73
N LYS A 255 -6.09 -14.98 19.92
CA LYS A 255 -5.53 -15.75 21.03
C LYS A 255 -4.99 -17.08 20.52
N LEU A 256 -4.26 -17.80 21.37
CA LEU A 256 -3.88 -19.18 21.12
C LEU A 256 -4.92 -20.13 21.71
N ASP A 257 -5.35 -21.09 20.90
CA ASP A 257 -6.10 -22.27 21.33
C ASP A 257 -5.34 -23.51 20.89
N ASN A 258 -4.82 -24.28 21.85
CA ASN A 258 -3.96 -25.45 21.61
C ASN A 258 -2.80 -25.16 20.63
N GLY A 259 -2.09 -24.04 20.82
CA GLY A 259 -0.97 -23.62 19.97
C GLY A 259 -1.37 -23.03 18.63
N LYS A 260 -2.66 -22.83 18.35
CA LYS A 260 -3.14 -22.33 17.06
C LYS A 260 -3.82 -20.98 17.21
N PRO A 261 -3.55 -20.00 16.32
CA PRO A 261 -4.20 -18.70 16.37
C PRO A 261 -5.68 -18.82 16.00
N VAL A 262 -6.54 -18.30 16.88
CA VAL A 262 -7.99 -18.20 16.69
C VAL A 262 -8.50 -16.84 17.16
N LEU A 263 -9.72 -16.47 16.80
CA LEU A 263 -10.33 -15.24 17.32
C LEU A 263 -10.54 -15.32 18.83
N ASN A 264 -10.20 -14.22 19.51
CA ASN A 264 -10.53 -13.94 20.91
C ASN A 264 -11.84 -13.16 21.06
N ILE A 265 -12.42 -12.74 19.93
CA ILE A 265 -13.67 -11.98 19.84
C ILE A 265 -14.66 -12.73 18.94
N SER A 266 -15.87 -12.19 18.77
CA SER A 266 -16.81 -12.77 17.81
C SER A 266 -16.34 -12.53 16.36
N ARG A 267 -16.78 -13.38 15.42
CA ARG A 267 -16.54 -13.19 13.99
C ARG A 267 -17.15 -11.89 13.47
N GLU A 268 -18.31 -11.52 14.00
CA GLU A 268 -19.00 -10.28 13.65
C GLU A 268 -18.21 -9.04 14.09
N ASP A 269 -17.67 -9.03 15.31
CA ASP A 269 -16.83 -7.94 15.80
C ASP A 269 -15.55 -7.76 14.97
N ALA A 270 -14.95 -8.89 14.55
CA ALA A 270 -13.77 -8.87 13.68
C ALA A 270 -14.10 -8.20 12.33
N ARG A 271 -15.23 -8.58 11.72
CA ARG A 271 -15.74 -8.00 10.46
C ARG A 271 -16.11 -6.52 10.61
N ASN A 272 -16.71 -6.14 11.73
CA ASN A 272 -17.25 -4.79 11.95
C ASN A 272 -16.20 -3.78 12.47
N GLY A 273 -14.91 -4.09 12.40
CA GLY A 273 -13.84 -3.11 12.62
C GLY A 273 -13.02 -3.26 13.90
N LYS A 274 -13.24 -4.30 14.74
CA LYS A 274 -12.28 -4.60 15.82
C LYS A 274 -10.95 -5.09 15.26
N CYS A 275 -10.94 -5.72 14.09
CA CYS A 275 -9.72 -5.90 13.33
C CYS A 275 -9.35 -4.56 12.66
N ILE A 276 -8.23 -3.97 13.09
CA ILE A 276 -7.73 -2.70 12.52
C ILE A 276 -6.98 -2.90 11.20
N GLU A 277 -6.88 -4.14 10.70
CA GLU A 277 -6.18 -4.47 9.45
C GLU A 277 -4.74 -3.92 9.36
N CYS A 278 -3.99 -4.03 10.47
CA CYS A 278 -2.58 -3.62 10.55
C CYS A 278 -1.61 -4.58 9.83
N LEU A 279 -2.13 -5.69 9.29
CA LEU A 279 -1.47 -6.73 8.51
C LEU A 279 -0.30 -7.46 9.18
N ALA A 280 -0.08 -7.23 10.47
CA ALA A 280 1.00 -7.87 11.23
C ALA A 280 0.92 -9.40 11.20
N CYS A 281 -0.29 -9.96 11.25
CA CYS A 281 -0.52 -11.40 11.30
C CYS A 281 -0.06 -12.18 10.05
N GLU A 282 0.12 -11.52 8.91
CA GLU A 282 0.78 -12.11 7.73
C GLU A 282 2.21 -11.60 7.60
N VAL A 283 2.42 -10.29 7.64
CA VAL A 283 3.72 -9.69 7.36
C VAL A 283 4.75 -10.14 8.40
N GLU A 284 4.46 -10.03 9.69
CA GLU A 284 5.38 -10.50 10.74
C GLU A 284 5.46 -12.02 10.77
N CYS A 285 4.34 -12.71 10.54
CA CYS A 285 4.32 -14.18 10.50
C CYS A 285 5.22 -14.74 9.39
N HIS A 286 5.35 -14.03 8.28
CA HIS A 286 6.20 -14.44 7.16
C HIS A 286 7.69 -14.47 7.54
N PHE A 287 8.15 -13.47 8.30
CA PHE A 287 9.57 -13.26 8.58
C PHE A 287 10.01 -13.71 9.98
N ARG A 288 9.09 -13.70 10.94
CA ARG A 288 9.35 -14.01 12.35
C ARG A 288 8.53 -15.17 12.88
N GLY A 289 7.64 -15.74 12.07
CA GLY A 289 6.84 -16.91 12.42
C GLY A 289 7.00 -18.02 11.38
N ASN A 290 6.05 -18.95 11.38
CA ASN A 290 6.11 -20.13 10.51
C ASN A 290 5.34 -19.95 9.19
N LYS A 291 5.17 -18.71 8.71
CA LYS A 291 4.52 -18.38 7.41
C LYS A 291 3.09 -18.91 7.25
N GLY A 292 2.38 -19.22 8.35
CA GLY A 292 1.03 -19.77 8.32
C GLY A 292 -0.09 -18.75 8.14
N GLY A 293 0.15 -17.46 8.42
CA GLY A 293 -0.81 -16.39 8.21
C GLY A 293 -0.86 -15.90 6.76
N ARG A 294 -2.07 -15.69 6.23
CA ARG A 294 -2.35 -15.08 4.93
C ARG A 294 -3.50 -14.09 5.08
N ILE A 295 -3.41 -12.96 4.40
CA ILE A 295 -4.48 -11.97 4.33
C ILE A 295 -4.85 -11.78 2.88
N ASN A 296 -6.13 -11.91 2.57
CA ASN A 296 -6.66 -11.59 1.27
C ASN A 296 -7.39 -10.25 1.34
N LEU A 297 -6.98 -9.31 0.49
CA LEU A 297 -7.50 -7.95 0.42
C LEU A 297 -7.87 -7.66 -1.04
N PRO A 298 -9.02 -8.17 -1.53
CA PRO A 298 -9.40 -8.01 -2.93
C PRO A 298 -9.54 -6.52 -3.29
N ILE A 299 -9.24 -6.20 -4.56
CA ILE A 299 -9.38 -4.85 -5.12
C ILE A 299 -10.21 -4.95 -6.41
N GLU A 300 -11.52 -4.75 -6.27
CA GLU A 300 -12.47 -4.82 -7.36
C GLU A 300 -12.02 -3.95 -8.56
N GLY A 301 -11.91 -4.56 -9.74
CA GLY A 301 -11.50 -3.90 -10.98
C GLY A 301 -9.99 -3.77 -11.20
N LEU A 302 -9.16 -4.05 -10.19
CA LEU A 302 -7.70 -4.06 -10.34
C LEU A 302 -7.16 -5.45 -10.69
N ASP A 303 -7.73 -6.51 -10.11
CA ASP A 303 -7.24 -7.89 -10.25
C ASP A 303 -7.38 -8.43 -11.69
N ASP A 304 -8.27 -7.86 -12.51
CA ASP A 304 -8.46 -8.18 -13.93
C ASP A 304 -7.40 -7.54 -14.85
N ARG A 305 -6.58 -6.62 -14.34
CA ARG A 305 -5.61 -5.86 -15.14
C ARG A 305 -4.27 -6.59 -15.24
N LYS A 306 -4.07 -7.34 -16.33
CA LYS A 306 -2.76 -7.92 -16.69
C LYS A 306 -1.80 -6.83 -17.19
N GLY A 307 -0.69 -6.64 -16.47
CA GLY A 307 0.43 -5.78 -16.86
C GLY A 307 0.61 -4.54 -15.97
N GLY A 308 1.07 -4.73 -14.73
CA GLY A 308 1.51 -3.64 -13.85
C GLY A 308 2.95 -3.17 -14.15
N ALA A 309 3.51 -2.40 -13.23
CA ALA A 309 4.84 -1.78 -13.28
C ALA A 309 5.99 -2.73 -13.64
N ASN A 310 5.82 -4.04 -13.41
CA ASN A 310 6.81 -5.06 -13.71
C ASN A 310 6.95 -5.41 -15.21
N GLY A 311 6.14 -4.84 -16.11
CA GLY A 311 6.37 -4.97 -17.55
C GLY A 311 6.24 -6.39 -18.14
N ASN A 312 5.85 -7.40 -17.36
CA ASN A 312 5.50 -8.72 -17.89
C ASN A 312 4.12 -8.65 -18.55
N SER A 313 4.10 -8.20 -19.80
CA SER A 313 3.18 -8.77 -20.78
C SER A 313 3.74 -10.11 -21.19
N ASP A 314 3.06 -11.20 -20.83
CA ASP A 314 3.15 -12.43 -21.62
C ASP A 314 2.77 -12.14 -23.08
#